data_AF-A0A9D7A1P1-F1
#
_entry.id   AF-A0A9D7A1P1-F1
#
_cell.length_a   1.000
_cell.length_b   1.000
_cell.length_c   1.000
_cell.angle_alpha   90.00
_cell.angle_beta   90.00
_cell.angle_gamma   90.00
#
_symmetry.space_group_name_H-M   'P 1'
#
loop_
_entity.id
_entity.type
_entity.pdbx_description
1 polymer ?
#
loop_
_entity_poly.entity_id
_entity_poly.type
_entity_poly.pdbx_seq_one_letter_code
_entity_poly.pdbx_strand_id
1 'polypeptide(L)'
;MQLFDLLSLFYAFLGVRAVWTLKKNWRAFTDDALTASDRRLASEIAFFVFVPIGVLLHELGHAVATYQVGGTIDWLNGGFHYALFYGYVIPQGNFDPLADWWISLSGNLVSIILGFVPLIFLRFTHKTWMQYTLLVSARIQLGWALVGYPLLTLAGFQGDWLTIYGTLWELTIPLGIAHATLVIALWLFDRSGFVKRWEVSLYAGAADQMQSHDNAIGASPDTMDALLARGNFFLSHDQTDLAIADYTTALKREPENAIALHNLGQIRLMQKRFTDAEKFFRAARARAERDRDLAARVHYGLAMCIYHRGDAQNAVVEFDQAIQRAPDVAEFYYWRGLARRQVRDDLNARNDFQRAIALAGETNPELTARAREMIREP
;
A
#
# COMPACT_ATOMS: atom_id res chain seq x y z
N MET A 1 6.97 16.58 27.25
CA MET A 1 6.00 17.51 26.61
C MET A 1 6.72 18.49 25.66
N GLN A 2 7.50 17.99 24.69
CA GLN A 2 8.18 18.85 23.68
C GLN A 2 8.17 18.20 22.28
N LEU A 3 8.22 16.87 22.17
CA LEU A 3 8.23 16.19 20.88
C LEU A 3 6.87 16.16 20.17
N PHE A 4 5.78 15.84 20.89
CA PHE A 4 4.44 15.76 20.29
C PHE A 4 3.90 17.11 19.81
N ASP A 5 4.21 18.18 20.53
CA ASP A 5 3.88 19.55 20.11
C ASP A 5 4.58 19.93 18.81
N LEU A 6 5.90 19.69 18.72
CA LEU A 6 6.68 19.98 17.52
C LEU A 6 6.21 19.14 16.33
N LEU A 7 5.91 17.86 16.56
CA LEU A 7 5.39 16.97 15.52
C LEU A 7 4.01 17.43 15.04
N SER A 8 3.13 17.82 15.97
CA SER A 8 1.79 18.32 15.65
C SER A 8 1.84 19.63 14.88
N LEU A 9 2.74 20.56 15.24
CA LEU A 9 2.96 21.80 14.49
C LEU A 9 3.51 21.54 13.09
N PHE A 10 4.46 20.60 12.95
CA PHE A 10 4.97 20.19 11.65
C PHE A 10 3.87 19.62 10.76
N TYR A 11 3.03 18.73 11.30
CA TYR A 11 1.89 18.19 10.56
C TYR A 11 0.81 19.23 10.28
N ALA A 12 0.60 20.21 11.16
CA ALA A 12 -0.29 21.35 10.90
C ALA A 12 0.17 22.14 9.67
N PHE A 13 1.48 22.41 9.57
CA PHE A 13 2.07 23.07 8.41
C PHE A 13 1.83 22.27 7.12
N LEU A 14 2.00 20.94 7.17
CA LEU A 14 1.68 20.07 6.04
C LEU A 14 0.18 20.10 5.68
N GLY A 15 -0.71 20.18 6.66
CA GLY A 15 -2.14 20.36 6.46
C GLY A 15 -2.49 21.67 5.75
N VAL A 16 -1.90 22.79 6.19
CA VAL A 16 -2.06 24.09 5.52
C VAL A 16 -1.57 24.02 4.08
N ARG A 17 -0.42 23.38 3.83
CA ARG A 17 0.11 23.16 2.47
C ARG A 17 -0.85 22.33 1.61
N ALA A 18 -1.41 21.25 2.16
CA ALA A 18 -2.36 20.39 1.46
C ALA A 18 -3.63 21.16 1.09
N VAL A 19 -4.23 21.89 2.03
CA VAL A 19 -5.42 22.73 1.79
C VAL A 19 -5.14 23.82 0.75
N TRP A 20 -3.97 24.46 0.81
CA TRP A 20 -3.55 25.44 -0.19
C TRP A 20 -3.43 24.81 -1.58
N THR A 21 -2.83 23.63 -1.66
CA THR A 21 -2.66 22.88 -2.92
C THR A 21 -4.01 22.49 -3.50
N LEU A 22 -4.93 22.01 -2.66
CA LEU A 22 -6.32 21.72 -3.02
C LEU A 22 -7.03 22.95 -3.56
N LYS A 23 -6.94 24.08 -2.87
CA LYS A 23 -7.55 25.33 -3.33
C LYS A 23 -7.02 25.78 -4.70
N LYS A 24 -5.70 25.71 -4.90
CA LYS A 24 -5.06 26.10 -6.17
C LYS A 24 -5.48 25.21 -7.33
N ASN A 25 -5.62 23.91 -7.06
CA ASN A 25 -5.89 22.90 -8.07
C ASN A 25 -7.35 22.40 -8.07
N TRP A 26 -8.27 23.12 -7.42
CA TRP A 26 -9.63 22.65 -7.13
C TRP A 26 -10.33 22.06 -8.35
N ARG A 27 -10.31 22.77 -9.48
CA ARG A 27 -10.98 22.31 -10.72
C ARG A 27 -10.43 20.98 -11.23
N ALA A 28 -9.10 20.83 -11.27
CA ALA A 28 -8.46 19.59 -11.70
C ALA A 28 -8.72 18.46 -10.70
N PHE A 29 -8.59 18.74 -9.40
CA PHE A 29 -8.84 17.74 -8.36
C PHE A 29 -10.29 17.22 -8.35
N THR A 30 -11.25 18.07 -8.70
CA THR A 30 -12.68 17.72 -8.72
C THR A 30 -13.20 17.21 -10.06
N ASP A 31 -12.33 17.04 -11.05
CA ASP A 31 -12.73 16.37 -12.28
C ASP A 31 -12.99 14.87 -12.02
N ASP A 32 -13.52 14.17 -13.02
CA ASP A 32 -13.86 12.75 -12.88
C ASP A 32 -12.64 11.83 -13.12
N ALA A 33 -11.46 12.39 -13.39
CA ALA A 33 -10.22 11.67 -13.71
C ALA A 33 -9.26 11.68 -12.51
N LEU A 34 -9.42 10.75 -11.58
CA LEU A 34 -8.59 10.67 -10.37
C LEU A 34 -7.13 10.28 -10.69
N THR A 35 -6.26 11.28 -10.87
CA THR A 35 -4.84 11.06 -11.19
C THR A 35 -4.04 10.62 -9.96
N ALA A 36 -2.78 10.20 -10.17
CA ALA A 36 -1.89 9.89 -9.04
C ALA A 36 -1.62 11.11 -8.14
N SER A 37 -1.58 12.32 -8.72
CA SER A 37 -1.44 13.57 -7.96
C SER A 37 -2.67 13.83 -7.09
N ASP A 38 -3.86 13.59 -7.62
CA ASP A 38 -5.11 13.78 -6.87
C ASP A 38 -5.22 12.80 -5.72
N ARG A 39 -4.86 11.53 -5.94
CA ARG A 39 -4.83 10.53 -4.86
C ARG A 39 -3.86 10.90 -3.75
N ARG A 40 -2.68 11.39 -4.11
CA ARG A 40 -1.72 11.88 -3.12
C ARG A 40 -2.31 13.02 -2.32
N LEU A 41 -2.90 14.01 -2.98
CA LEU A 41 -3.51 15.16 -2.32
C LEU A 41 -4.70 14.76 -1.45
N ALA A 42 -5.57 13.84 -1.92
CA ALA A 42 -6.68 13.29 -1.16
C ALA A 42 -6.20 12.58 0.11
N SER A 43 -5.13 11.78 0.03
CA SER A 43 -4.50 11.15 1.18
C SER A 43 -3.88 12.16 2.14
N GLU A 44 -3.25 13.22 1.63
CA GLU A 44 -2.73 14.32 2.44
C GLU A 44 -3.87 15.06 3.17
N ILE A 45 -5.02 15.29 2.53
CA ILE A 45 -6.20 15.89 3.17
C ILE A 45 -6.79 14.96 4.22
N ALA A 46 -6.99 13.68 3.88
CA ALA A 46 -7.52 12.68 4.81
C ALA A 46 -6.66 12.57 6.07
N PHE A 47 -5.33 12.59 5.93
CA PHE A 47 -4.44 12.52 7.08
C PHE A 47 -4.28 13.86 7.79
N PHE A 48 -3.85 14.92 7.10
CA PHE A 48 -3.45 16.17 7.76
C PHE A 48 -4.61 17.08 8.17
N VAL A 49 -5.81 16.86 7.62
CA VAL A 49 -6.99 17.69 7.92
C VAL A 49 -8.02 16.91 8.73
N PHE A 50 -8.37 15.69 8.31
CA PHE A 50 -9.44 14.94 8.98
C PHE A 50 -9.00 14.24 10.26
N VAL A 51 -7.74 13.78 10.36
CA VAL A 51 -7.26 13.16 11.62
C VAL A 51 -7.31 14.15 12.79
N PRO A 52 -6.82 15.41 12.70
CA PRO A 52 -6.98 16.37 13.79
C PRO A 52 -8.44 16.60 14.22
N ILE A 53 -9.36 16.70 13.24
CA ILE A 53 -10.79 16.82 13.53
C ILE A 53 -11.29 15.58 14.29
N GLY A 54 -10.84 14.38 13.88
CA GLY A 54 -11.14 13.13 14.56
C GLY A 54 -10.64 13.10 16.01
N VAL A 55 -9.41 13.56 16.25
CA VAL A 55 -8.82 13.70 17.60
C VAL A 55 -9.63 14.68 18.45
N LEU A 56 -9.99 15.85 17.91
CA LEU A 56 -10.83 16.81 18.64
C LEU A 56 -12.16 16.19 19.05
N LEU A 57 -12.84 15.50 18.12
CA LEU A 57 -14.13 14.87 18.39
C LEU A 57 -14.00 13.70 19.38
N HIS A 58 -12.88 12.98 19.35
CA HIS A 58 -12.54 11.94 20.33
C HIS A 58 -12.46 12.54 21.75
N GLU A 59 -11.70 13.63 21.94
CA GLU A 59 -11.61 14.32 23.24
C GLU A 59 -12.98 14.86 23.69
N LEU A 60 -13.75 15.45 22.77
CA LEU A 60 -15.11 15.88 23.07
C LEU A 60 -16.03 14.73 23.45
N GLY A 61 -15.77 13.50 22.96
CA GLY A 61 -16.45 12.28 23.40
C GLY A 61 -16.26 12.02 24.90
N HIS A 62 -15.01 12.06 25.38
CA HIS A 62 -14.71 11.96 26.80
C HIS A 62 -15.39 13.05 27.62
N ALA A 63 -15.40 14.27 27.09
CA ALA A 63 -16.05 15.39 27.76
C ALA A 63 -17.56 15.20 27.91
N VAL A 64 -18.25 14.79 26.84
CA VAL A 64 -19.68 14.47 26.88
C VAL A 64 -19.96 13.33 27.87
N ALA A 65 -19.16 12.26 27.84
CA ALA A 65 -19.33 11.14 28.77
C ALA A 65 -19.11 11.54 30.23
N THR A 66 -18.16 12.44 30.49
CA THR A 66 -17.90 12.99 31.82
C THR A 66 -19.15 13.68 32.38
N TYR A 67 -19.81 14.51 31.58
CA TYR A 67 -21.06 15.16 31.98
C TYR A 67 -22.21 14.17 32.17
N GLN A 68 -22.29 13.11 31.36
CA GLN A 68 -23.32 12.09 31.48
C GLN A 68 -23.29 11.34 32.82
N VAL A 69 -22.10 11.19 33.41
CA VAL A 69 -21.91 10.51 34.70
C VAL A 69 -21.81 11.51 35.88
N GLY A 70 -22.21 12.77 35.67
CA GLY A 70 -22.27 13.78 36.73
C GLY A 70 -20.93 14.47 37.05
N GLY A 71 -19.90 14.25 36.24
CA GLY A 71 -18.63 14.95 36.33
C GLY A 71 -18.65 16.34 35.70
N THR A 72 -17.54 17.05 35.84
CA THR A 72 -17.28 18.35 35.21
C THR A 72 -15.90 18.39 34.58
N ILE A 73 -15.64 19.40 33.75
CA ILE A 73 -14.32 19.65 33.15
C ILE A 73 -13.96 21.10 33.40
N ASP A 74 -12.75 21.32 33.91
CA ASP A 74 -12.18 22.65 34.00
C ASP A 74 -11.54 23.05 32.67
N TRP A 75 -12.36 23.57 31.76
CA TRP A 75 -11.92 23.98 30.42
C TRP A 75 -10.83 25.05 30.42
N LEU A 76 -10.75 25.87 31.48
CA LEU A 76 -9.87 27.02 31.53
C LEU A 76 -8.54 26.72 32.22
N ASN A 77 -8.52 25.79 33.18
CA ASN A 77 -7.32 25.44 33.94
C ASN A 77 -6.75 24.07 33.56
N GLY A 78 -6.73 23.76 32.25
CA GLY A 78 -6.03 22.59 31.71
C GLY A 78 -6.78 21.27 31.83
N GLY A 79 -8.07 21.28 32.16
CA GLY A 79 -8.93 20.10 32.14
C GLY A 79 -9.29 19.60 30.74
N PHE A 80 -9.04 20.40 29.71
CA PHE A 80 -9.13 20.01 28.31
C PHE A 80 -7.93 20.56 27.54
N HIS A 81 -7.27 19.70 26.76
CA HIS A 81 -6.18 20.11 25.88
C HIS A 81 -6.36 19.47 24.51
N TYR A 82 -6.10 20.25 23.48
CA TYR A 82 -6.12 19.77 22.10
C TYR A 82 -5.01 20.45 21.31
N ALA A 83 -4.15 19.64 20.71
CA ALA A 83 -3.00 20.07 19.92
C ALA A 83 -2.97 19.31 18.58
N LEU A 84 -4.11 19.29 17.90
CA LEU A 84 -4.30 18.65 16.58
C LEU A 84 -4.18 17.13 16.62
N PHE A 85 -2.96 16.59 16.58
CA PHE A 85 -2.74 15.15 16.46
C PHE A 85 -2.75 14.41 17.81
N TYR A 86 -2.93 15.15 18.90
CA TYR A 86 -3.20 14.59 20.20
C TYR A 86 -4.02 15.57 21.04
N GLY A 87 -4.68 15.05 22.06
CA GLY A 87 -5.39 15.82 23.07
C GLY A 87 -5.46 15.02 24.35
N TYR A 88 -6.13 15.59 25.35
CA TYR A 88 -6.57 14.87 26.54
C TYR A 88 -7.71 15.62 27.22
N VAL A 89 -8.47 14.87 28.02
CA VAL A 89 -9.48 15.40 28.94
C VAL A 89 -9.17 14.92 30.36
N ILE A 90 -9.20 15.84 31.33
CA ILE A 90 -9.06 15.54 32.75
C ILE A 90 -10.42 15.76 33.43
N PRO A 91 -11.21 14.69 33.62
CA PRO A 91 -12.52 14.80 34.24
C PRO A 91 -12.41 15.09 35.75
N GLN A 92 -13.34 15.86 36.28
CA GLN A 92 -13.44 16.22 37.70
C GLN A 92 -14.74 15.64 38.29
N GLY A 93 -14.62 14.80 39.31
CA GLY A 93 -15.75 14.16 39.96
C GLY A 93 -15.34 12.91 40.73
N ASN A 94 -16.29 12.34 41.47
CA ASN A 94 -16.12 11.03 42.10
C ASN A 94 -16.73 9.98 41.19
N PHE A 95 -15.88 9.30 40.42
CA PHE A 95 -16.31 8.28 39.47
C PHE A 95 -16.16 6.89 40.09
N ASP A 96 -17.18 6.07 39.91
CA ASP A 96 -17.06 4.64 40.16
C ASP A 96 -16.35 3.95 38.97
N PRO A 97 -15.93 2.68 39.11
CA PRO A 97 -15.23 1.96 38.04
C PRO A 97 -15.99 1.90 36.71
N LEU A 98 -17.33 1.95 36.73
CA LEU A 98 -18.14 1.92 35.52
C LEU A 98 -18.16 3.29 34.82
N ALA A 99 -18.24 4.37 35.60
CA ALA A 99 -18.14 5.74 35.10
C ALA A 99 -16.76 6.00 34.47
N ASP A 100 -15.67 5.59 35.14
CA ASP A 100 -14.30 5.71 34.60
C ASP A 100 -14.12 4.92 33.30
N TRP A 101 -14.66 3.69 33.26
CA TRP A 101 -14.64 2.85 32.07
C TRP A 101 -15.45 3.47 30.93
N TRP A 102 -16.64 4.01 31.20
CA TRP A 102 -17.47 4.68 30.20
C TRP A 102 -16.82 5.93 29.63
N ILE A 103 -16.24 6.78 30.49
CA ILE A 103 -15.49 7.96 30.06
C ILE A 103 -14.37 7.53 29.11
N SER A 104 -13.54 6.56 29.51
CA SER A 104 -12.41 6.09 28.68
C SER A 104 -12.85 5.45 27.36
N LEU A 105 -13.95 4.69 27.35
CA LEU A 105 -14.45 4.06 26.12
C LEU A 105 -15.05 5.08 25.13
N SER A 106 -15.68 6.15 25.63
CA SER A 106 -16.50 7.06 24.82
C SER A 106 -15.75 7.75 23.69
N GLY A 107 -14.54 8.27 23.92
CA GLY A 107 -13.72 8.87 22.87
C GLY A 107 -13.38 7.86 21.78
N ASN A 108 -13.03 6.63 22.15
CA ASN A 108 -12.75 5.55 21.20
C ASN A 108 -13.98 5.17 20.37
N LEU A 109 -15.18 5.14 20.99
CA LEU A 109 -16.42 4.93 20.27
C LEU A 109 -16.68 6.04 19.25
N VAL A 110 -16.46 7.32 19.61
CA VAL A 110 -16.55 8.43 18.66
C VAL A 110 -15.60 8.22 17.50
N SER A 111 -14.34 7.87 17.78
CA SER A 111 -13.34 7.59 16.75
C SER A 111 -13.75 6.45 15.82
N ILE A 112 -14.30 5.36 16.34
CA ILE A 112 -14.80 4.23 15.55
C ILE A 112 -16.00 4.66 14.67
N ILE A 113 -16.96 5.40 15.24
CA ILE A 113 -18.12 5.91 14.50
C ILE A 113 -17.67 6.82 13.35
N LEU A 114 -16.74 7.75 13.60
CA LEU A 114 -16.17 8.62 12.58
C LEU A 114 -15.43 7.86 11.48
N GLY A 115 -14.95 6.65 11.77
CA GLY A 115 -14.36 5.77 10.77
C GLY A 115 -15.41 5.08 9.89
N PHE A 116 -16.55 4.68 10.45
CA PHE A 116 -17.62 4.02 9.69
C PHE A 116 -18.51 4.98 8.91
N VAL A 117 -18.72 6.20 9.41
CA VAL A 117 -19.58 7.20 8.75
C VAL A 117 -19.15 7.47 7.29
N PRO A 118 -17.87 7.75 6.98
CA PRO A 118 -17.42 7.93 5.59
C PRO A 118 -17.75 6.74 4.68
N LEU A 119 -17.66 5.50 5.19
CA LEU A 119 -18.00 4.30 4.42
C LEU A 119 -19.49 4.26 4.05
N ILE A 120 -20.38 4.72 4.94
CA ILE A 120 -21.81 4.87 4.65
C ILE A 120 -22.01 5.94 3.58
N PHE A 121 -21.24 7.03 3.61
CA PHE A 121 -21.35 8.12 2.65
C PHE A 121 -20.83 7.77 1.24
N LEU A 122 -19.98 6.75 1.10
CA LEU A 122 -19.51 6.27 -0.21
C LEU A 122 -20.67 5.97 -1.18
N ARG A 123 -21.80 5.45 -0.68
CA ARG A 123 -22.97 5.11 -1.51
C ARG A 123 -23.76 6.31 -2.02
N PHE A 124 -23.49 7.51 -1.51
CA PHE A 124 -24.22 8.74 -1.85
C PHE A 124 -23.44 9.69 -2.75
N THR A 125 -22.19 9.38 -3.06
CA THR A 125 -21.37 10.19 -3.97
C THR A 125 -20.92 9.35 -5.18
N HIS A 126 -20.97 9.97 -6.36
CA HIS A 126 -20.45 9.41 -7.61
C HIS A 126 -19.11 10.03 -8.00
N LYS A 127 -18.59 10.99 -7.21
CA LYS A 127 -17.33 11.66 -7.49
C LYS A 127 -16.16 10.82 -6.98
N THR A 128 -15.30 10.39 -7.89
CA THR A 128 -14.18 9.48 -7.61
C THR A 128 -13.22 10.05 -6.57
N TRP A 129 -12.92 11.36 -6.61
CA TRP A 129 -12.11 12.02 -5.57
C TRP A 129 -12.76 11.97 -4.19
N MET A 130 -14.08 12.12 -4.08
CA MET A 130 -14.79 12.02 -2.80
C MET A 130 -14.76 10.59 -2.30
N GLN A 131 -15.08 9.63 -3.16
CA GLN A 131 -15.06 8.21 -2.84
C GLN A 131 -13.68 7.78 -2.32
N TYR A 132 -12.61 8.18 -3.01
CA TYR A 132 -11.25 7.87 -2.60
C TYR A 132 -10.89 8.54 -1.26
N THR A 133 -11.19 9.85 -1.12
CA THR A 133 -10.89 10.58 0.11
C THR A 133 -11.62 9.97 1.31
N LEU A 134 -12.92 9.66 1.18
CA LEU A 134 -13.72 9.05 2.23
C LEU A 134 -13.21 7.65 2.61
N LEU A 135 -12.82 6.83 1.62
CA LEU A 135 -12.24 5.51 1.88
C LEU A 135 -10.93 5.61 2.66
N VAL A 136 -10.01 6.46 2.22
CA VAL A 136 -8.71 6.65 2.89
C VAL A 136 -8.91 7.19 4.31
N SER A 137 -9.85 8.13 4.48
CA SER A 137 -10.18 8.69 5.79
C SER A 137 -10.73 7.63 6.74
N ALA A 138 -11.66 6.79 6.27
CA ALA A 138 -12.18 5.67 7.04
C ALA A 138 -11.08 4.70 7.46
N ARG A 139 -10.19 4.31 6.54
CA ARG A 139 -9.06 3.41 6.81
C ARG A 139 -8.12 3.97 7.87
N ILE A 140 -7.74 5.24 7.75
CA ILE A 140 -6.86 5.91 8.72
C ILE A 140 -7.53 5.96 10.09
N GLN A 141 -8.77 6.44 10.16
CA GLN A 141 -9.51 6.62 11.40
C GLN A 141 -9.74 5.28 12.13
N LEU A 142 -10.22 4.26 11.42
CA LEU A 142 -10.43 2.92 12.00
C LEU A 142 -9.12 2.24 12.36
N GLY A 143 -8.08 2.40 11.54
CA GLY A 143 -6.74 1.87 11.83
C GLY A 143 -6.14 2.46 13.10
N TRP A 144 -6.25 3.77 13.31
CA TRP A 144 -5.82 4.40 14.56
C TRP A 144 -6.69 3.98 15.74
N ALA A 145 -8.01 4.02 15.59
CA ALA A 145 -8.93 3.67 16.66
C ALA A 145 -8.77 2.23 17.16
N LEU A 146 -8.57 1.27 16.25
CA LEU A 146 -8.60 -0.17 16.58
C LEU A 146 -7.22 -0.83 16.63
N VAL A 147 -6.17 -0.16 16.15
CA VAL A 147 -4.82 -0.74 16.15
C VAL A 147 -3.82 0.26 16.72
N GLY A 148 -3.80 1.48 16.21
CA GLY A 148 -2.84 2.52 16.61
C GLY A 148 -2.88 2.85 18.11
N TYR A 149 -4.01 3.34 18.62
CA TYR A 149 -4.15 3.69 20.05
C TYR A 149 -3.96 2.51 21.01
N PRO A 150 -4.50 1.30 20.73
CA PRO A 150 -4.16 0.11 21.51
C PRO A 150 -2.65 -0.18 21.55
N LEU A 151 -1.95 -0.10 20.41
CA LEU A 151 -0.51 -0.35 20.34
C LEU A 151 0.32 0.71 21.09
N LEU A 152 -0.07 1.99 21.01
CA LEU A 152 0.56 3.05 21.80
C LEU A 152 0.44 2.76 23.31
N THR A 153 -0.73 2.28 23.74
CA THR A 153 -0.95 1.89 25.13
C THR A 153 -0.04 0.75 25.55
N LEU A 154 0.10 -0.29 24.70
CA LEU A 154 1.03 -1.39 24.93
C LEU A 154 2.50 -0.95 24.94
N ALA A 155 2.83 0.11 24.21
CA ALA A 155 4.16 0.73 24.20
C ALA A 155 4.43 1.65 25.42
N GLY A 156 3.52 1.71 26.38
CA GLY A 156 3.70 2.45 27.64
C GLY A 156 3.21 3.90 27.61
N PHE A 157 2.52 4.33 26.56
CA PHE A 157 1.81 5.61 26.58
C PHE A 157 0.54 5.46 27.41
N GLN A 158 0.33 6.36 28.38
CA GLN A 158 -0.94 6.41 29.11
C GLN A 158 -2.04 6.80 28.12
N GLY A 159 -3.07 5.96 28.02
CA GLY A 159 -4.20 6.14 27.12
C GLY A 159 -5.37 5.27 27.54
N ASP A 160 -6.54 5.54 26.95
CA ASP A 160 -7.83 4.97 27.37
C ASP A 160 -7.85 3.45 27.44
N TRP A 161 -7.11 2.79 26.54
CA TRP A 161 -7.09 1.34 26.40
C TRP A 161 -6.60 0.62 27.64
N LEU A 162 -5.81 1.28 28.49
CA LEU A 162 -5.39 0.75 29.79
C LEU A 162 -6.59 0.63 30.74
N THR A 163 -7.42 1.67 30.81
CA THR A 163 -8.65 1.68 31.63
C THR A 163 -9.72 0.76 31.04
N ILE A 164 -9.89 0.78 29.71
CA ILE A 164 -10.89 -0.01 29.00
C ILE A 164 -10.72 -1.52 29.26
N TYR A 165 -9.49 -2.03 29.32
CA TYR A 165 -9.19 -3.44 29.59
C TYR A 165 -8.73 -3.73 31.02
N GLY A 166 -8.43 -2.70 31.82
CA GLY A 166 -7.86 -2.86 33.16
C GLY A 166 -8.84 -2.69 34.31
N THR A 167 -9.93 -1.93 34.12
CA THR A 167 -10.80 -1.51 35.22
C THR A 167 -11.92 -2.50 35.53
N LEU A 168 -12.56 -3.07 34.50
CA LEU A 168 -13.69 -3.99 34.64
C LEU A 168 -13.40 -5.33 33.96
N TRP A 169 -12.96 -6.31 34.76
CA TRP A 169 -12.54 -7.62 34.24
C TRP A 169 -13.70 -8.39 33.60
N GLU A 170 -14.95 -8.21 34.07
CA GLU A 170 -16.13 -8.86 33.50
C GLU A 170 -16.40 -8.43 32.05
N LEU A 171 -16.02 -7.18 31.70
CA LEU A 171 -16.21 -6.61 30.37
C LEU A 171 -15.02 -6.89 29.44
N THR A 172 -13.87 -7.23 30.00
CA THR A 172 -12.60 -7.38 29.26
C THR A 172 -12.69 -8.45 28.18
N ILE A 173 -13.22 -9.64 28.50
CA ILE A 173 -13.32 -10.75 27.55
C ILE A 173 -14.33 -10.44 26.42
N PRO A 174 -15.59 -10.06 26.70
CA PRO A 174 -16.54 -9.71 25.64
C PRO A 174 -16.05 -8.56 24.75
N LEU A 175 -15.44 -7.53 25.34
CA LEU A 175 -14.90 -6.41 24.59
C LEU A 175 -13.70 -6.82 23.73
N GLY A 176 -12.81 -7.67 24.26
CA GLY A 176 -11.70 -8.24 23.50
C GLY A 176 -12.18 -9.01 22.27
N ILE A 177 -13.24 -9.81 22.41
CA ILE A 177 -13.86 -10.54 21.29
C ILE A 177 -14.46 -9.57 20.27
N ALA A 178 -15.21 -8.56 20.71
CA ALA A 178 -15.82 -7.57 19.83
C ALA A 178 -14.75 -6.77 19.05
N HIS A 179 -13.71 -6.33 19.75
CA HIS A 179 -12.58 -5.63 19.16
C HIS A 179 -11.83 -6.49 18.14
N ALA A 180 -11.45 -7.72 18.50
CA ALA A 180 -10.77 -8.64 17.58
C ALA A 180 -11.63 -8.94 16.34
N THR A 181 -12.93 -9.13 16.52
CA THR A 181 -13.89 -9.33 15.42
C THR A 181 -13.88 -8.14 14.48
N LEU A 182 -13.89 -6.91 15.00
CA LEU A 182 -13.88 -5.69 14.20
C LEU A 182 -12.56 -5.54 13.42
N VAL A 183 -11.42 -5.79 14.07
CA VAL A 183 -10.10 -5.76 13.42
C VAL A 183 -10.02 -6.80 12.30
N ILE A 184 -10.47 -8.04 12.55
CA ILE A 184 -10.51 -9.10 11.54
C ILE A 184 -11.45 -8.74 10.40
N ALA A 185 -12.65 -8.22 10.70
CA ALA A 185 -13.62 -7.82 9.68
C ALA A 185 -13.06 -6.72 8.77
N LEU A 186 -12.38 -5.71 9.32
CA LEU A 186 -11.72 -4.67 8.54
C LEU A 186 -10.54 -5.20 7.74
N TRP A 187 -9.73 -6.09 8.33
CA TRP A 187 -8.61 -6.75 7.67
C TRP A 187 -9.06 -7.59 6.47
N LEU A 188 -10.22 -8.28 6.60
CA LEU A 188 -10.86 -9.05 5.54
C LEU A 188 -11.49 -8.13 4.48
N PHE A 189 -12.21 -7.09 4.90
CA PHE A 189 -12.83 -6.12 4.01
C PHE A 189 -11.78 -5.48 3.08
N ASP A 190 -10.67 -5.00 3.65
CA ASP A 190 -9.60 -4.33 2.90
C ASP A 190 -8.87 -5.27 1.92
N ARG A 191 -8.80 -6.58 2.26
CA ARG A 191 -8.21 -7.61 1.38
C ARG A 191 -9.19 -8.17 0.35
N SER A 192 -10.47 -7.87 0.48
CA SER A 192 -11.49 -8.43 -0.38
C SER A 192 -11.26 -8.02 -1.84
N GLY A 193 -11.52 -8.95 -2.77
CA GLY A 193 -11.45 -8.64 -4.19
C GLY A 193 -12.42 -7.53 -4.61
N PHE A 194 -13.53 -7.37 -3.89
CA PHE A 194 -14.49 -6.30 -4.08
C PHE A 194 -13.87 -4.91 -3.83
N VAL A 195 -13.31 -4.68 -2.63
CA VAL A 195 -12.71 -3.37 -2.29
C VAL A 195 -11.53 -3.04 -3.20
N LYS A 196 -10.67 -4.03 -3.48
CA LYS A 196 -9.52 -3.85 -4.37
C LYS A 196 -9.93 -3.48 -5.79
N ARG A 197 -10.94 -4.15 -6.36
CA ARG A 197 -11.48 -3.80 -7.69
C ARG A 197 -12.16 -2.43 -7.68
N TRP A 198 -12.93 -2.14 -6.64
CA TRP A 198 -13.60 -0.86 -6.49
C TRP A 198 -12.57 0.28 -6.41
N GLU A 199 -11.49 0.13 -5.64
CA GLU A 199 -10.42 1.11 -5.54
C GLU A 199 -9.73 1.35 -6.89
N VAL A 200 -9.43 0.29 -7.65
CA VAL A 200 -8.90 0.42 -9.02
C VAL A 200 -9.88 1.16 -9.93
N SER A 201 -11.19 0.90 -9.82
CA SER A 201 -12.19 1.57 -10.65
C SER A 201 -12.27 3.08 -10.43
N LEU A 202 -11.75 3.59 -9.30
CA LEU A 202 -11.70 5.03 -9.04
C LEU A 202 -10.66 5.74 -9.92
N TYR A 203 -9.71 5.01 -10.52
CA TYR A 203 -8.64 5.61 -11.32
C TYR A 203 -9.13 6.00 -12.71
N ALA A 204 -8.57 7.09 -13.25
CA ALA A 204 -8.95 7.60 -14.57
C ALA A 204 -8.86 6.50 -15.66
N GLY A 205 -9.99 6.22 -16.33
CA GLY A 205 -10.10 5.21 -17.40
C GLY A 205 -10.07 3.75 -16.95
N ALA A 206 -9.80 3.48 -15.67
CA ALA A 206 -9.63 2.12 -15.16
C ALA A 206 -10.95 1.34 -15.06
N ALA A 207 -12.07 2.02 -14.79
CA ALA A 207 -13.39 1.39 -14.74
C ALA A 207 -13.78 0.77 -16.09
N ASP A 208 -13.67 1.54 -17.18
CA ASP A 208 -14.01 1.08 -18.54
C ASP A 208 -13.06 -0.04 -18.98
N GLN A 209 -11.76 0.10 -18.69
CA GLN A 209 -10.78 -0.93 -19.00
C GLN A 209 -11.07 -2.24 -18.23
N MET A 210 -11.36 -2.15 -16.94
CA MET A 210 -11.72 -3.32 -16.12
C MET A 210 -12.99 -3.99 -16.65
N GLN A 211 -14.02 -3.20 -17.01
CA GLN A 211 -15.26 -3.72 -17.60
C GLN A 211 -15.00 -4.41 -18.96
N SER A 212 -14.14 -3.83 -19.80
CA SER A 212 -13.75 -4.43 -21.08
C SER A 212 -13.08 -5.79 -20.89
N HIS A 213 -12.16 -5.90 -19.92
CA HIS A 213 -11.52 -7.17 -19.59
C HIS A 213 -12.52 -8.19 -19.02
N ASP A 214 -13.43 -7.77 -18.15
CA ASP A 214 -14.48 -8.64 -17.58
C ASP A 214 -15.40 -9.19 -18.68
N ASN A 215 -15.81 -8.35 -19.63
CA ASN A 215 -16.61 -8.75 -20.78
C ASN A 215 -15.87 -9.76 -21.69
N ALA A 216 -14.60 -9.49 -21.99
CA ALA A 216 -13.79 -10.37 -22.84
C ALA A 216 -13.59 -11.76 -22.22
N ILE A 217 -13.43 -11.83 -20.89
CA ILE A 217 -13.34 -13.11 -20.17
C ILE A 217 -14.63 -13.93 -20.32
N GLY A 218 -15.80 -13.27 -20.37
CA GLY A 218 -17.10 -13.91 -20.56
C GLY A 218 -17.40 -14.39 -21.99
N ALA A 219 -16.70 -13.87 -23.01
CA ALA A 219 -17.04 -14.10 -24.42
C ALA A 219 -16.53 -15.44 -25.01
N SER A 220 -15.63 -16.15 -24.33
CA SER A 220 -15.12 -17.53 -24.58
C SER A 220 -14.03 -17.83 -25.65
N PRO A 221 -13.74 -17.11 -26.75
CA PRO A 221 -12.53 -17.37 -27.53
C PRO A 221 -11.29 -16.64 -26.97
N ASP A 222 -11.47 -15.45 -26.38
CA ASP A 222 -10.35 -14.59 -25.96
C ASP A 222 -10.08 -14.62 -24.45
N THR A 223 -10.60 -15.62 -23.74
CA THR A 223 -10.56 -15.64 -22.27
C THR A 223 -9.12 -15.69 -21.72
N MET A 224 -8.19 -16.36 -22.41
CA MET A 224 -6.80 -16.45 -21.94
C MET A 224 -6.09 -15.10 -22.01
N ASP A 225 -6.10 -14.46 -23.18
CA ASP A 225 -5.50 -13.14 -23.38
C ASP A 225 -6.15 -12.09 -22.49
N ALA A 226 -7.47 -12.17 -22.31
CA ALA A 226 -8.19 -11.28 -21.41
C ALA A 226 -7.80 -11.49 -19.93
N LEU A 227 -7.60 -12.73 -19.46
CA LEU A 227 -7.08 -13.01 -18.11
C LEU A 227 -5.66 -12.48 -17.93
N LEU A 228 -4.78 -12.68 -18.91
CA LEU A 228 -3.40 -12.18 -18.87
C LEU A 228 -3.37 -10.64 -18.87
N ALA A 229 -4.17 -10.02 -19.74
CA ALA A 229 -4.28 -8.57 -19.84
C ALA A 229 -4.85 -7.95 -18.56
N ARG A 230 -5.92 -8.53 -17.99
CA ARG A 230 -6.49 -8.07 -16.72
C ARG A 230 -5.52 -8.26 -15.55
N GLY A 231 -4.78 -9.37 -15.54
CA GLY A 231 -3.72 -9.62 -14.57
C GLY A 231 -2.61 -8.55 -14.65
N ASN A 232 -2.16 -8.21 -15.86
CA ASN A 232 -1.16 -7.15 -16.08
C ASN A 232 -1.71 -5.79 -15.65
N PHE A 233 -2.98 -5.50 -15.99
CA PHE A 233 -3.67 -4.30 -15.56
C PHE A 233 -3.73 -4.19 -14.04
N PHE A 234 -4.13 -5.24 -13.32
CA PHE A 234 -4.13 -5.24 -11.86
C PHE A 234 -2.71 -5.08 -11.28
N LEU A 235 -1.71 -5.71 -11.88
CA LEU A 235 -0.32 -5.57 -11.44
C LEU A 235 0.19 -4.14 -11.61
N SER A 236 -0.17 -3.46 -12.70
CA SER A 236 0.17 -2.05 -12.92
C SER A 236 -0.52 -1.07 -11.95
N HIS A 237 -1.52 -1.54 -11.21
CA HIS A 237 -2.25 -0.79 -10.20
C HIS A 237 -1.99 -1.31 -8.78
N ASP A 238 -0.85 -1.97 -8.58
CA ASP A 238 -0.39 -2.54 -7.30
C ASP A 238 -1.32 -3.63 -6.70
N GLN A 239 -2.34 -4.07 -7.45
CA GLN A 239 -3.28 -5.11 -7.03
C GLN A 239 -2.71 -6.51 -7.31
N THR A 240 -1.59 -6.82 -6.66
CA THR A 240 -0.83 -8.06 -6.87
C THR A 240 -1.69 -9.31 -6.62
N ASP A 241 -2.56 -9.32 -5.60
CA ASP A 241 -3.40 -10.47 -5.29
C ASP A 241 -4.43 -10.76 -6.40
N LEU A 242 -5.01 -9.71 -6.99
CA LEU A 242 -5.93 -9.85 -8.12
C LEU A 242 -5.19 -10.33 -9.37
N ALA A 243 -3.99 -9.81 -9.63
CA ALA A 243 -3.13 -10.26 -10.71
C ALA A 243 -2.77 -11.75 -10.56
N ILE A 244 -2.35 -12.19 -9.37
CA ILE A 244 -2.08 -13.60 -9.08
C ILE A 244 -3.31 -14.46 -9.33
N ALA A 245 -4.51 -14.02 -8.93
CA ALA A 245 -5.74 -14.77 -9.12
C ALA A 245 -6.04 -14.98 -10.61
N ASP A 246 -5.83 -13.96 -11.45
CA ASP A 246 -6.03 -14.04 -12.90
C ASP A 246 -5.00 -14.96 -13.57
N TYR A 247 -3.71 -14.81 -13.24
CA TYR A 247 -2.68 -15.71 -13.78
C TYR A 247 -2.86 -17.15 -13.31
N THR A 248 -3.30 -17.35 -12.07
CA THR A 248 -3.61 -18.70 -11.56
C THR A 248 -4.80 -19.30 -12.30
N THR A 249 -5.81 -18.49 -12.62
CA THR A 249 -6.96 -18.93 -13.42
C THR A 249 -6.56 -19.26 -14.84
N ALA A 250 -5.66 -18.48 -15.45
CA ALA A 250 -5.04 -18.79 -16.73
C ALA A 250 -4.32 -20.16 -16.68
N LEU A 251 -3.47 -20.41 -15.67
CA LEU A 251 -2.77 -21.68 -15.52
C LEU A 251 -3.67 -22.89 -15.21
N LYS A 252 -4.85 -22.68 -14.61
CA LYS A 252 -5.83 -23.77 -14.46
C LYS A 252 -6.39 -24.23 -15.81
N ARG A 253 -6.47 -23.33 -16.80
CA ARG A 253 -6.92 -23.63 -18.16
C ARG A 253 -5.79 -24.14 -19.04
N GLU A 254 -4.63 -23.48 -18.96
CA GLU A 254 -3.42 -23.83 -19.71
C GLU A 254 -2.21 -23.89 -18.75
N PRO A 255 -1.92 -25.06 -18.17
CA PRO A 255 -0.87 -25.22 -17.15
C PRO A 255 0.53 -24.81 -17.60
N GLU A 256 0.79 -24.82 -18.91
CA GLU A 256 2.09 -24.48 -19.50
C GLU A 256 2.11 -23.09 -20.16
N ASN A 257 1.11 -22.24 -19.92
CA ASN A 257 1.07 -20.90 -20.49
C ASN A 257 2.29 -20.07 -20.03
N ALA A 258 3.22 -19.83 -20.95
CA ALA A 258 4.51 -19.21 -20.64
C ALA A 258 4.38 -17.78 -20.09
N ILE A 259 3.37 -17.03 -20.54
CA ILE A 259 3.16 -15.63 -20.13
C ILE A 259 2.66 -15.60 -18.68
N ALA A 260 1.66 -16.42 -18.33
CA ALA A 260 1.18 -16.52 -16.96
C ALA A 260 2.28 -17.01 -16.00
N LEU A 261 3.06 -18.02 -16.41
CA LEU A 261 4.21 -18.52 -15.62
C LEU A 261 5.27 -17.43 -15.44
N HIS A 262 5.65 -16.72 -16.52
CA HIS A 262 6.58 -15.60 -16.45
C HIS A 262 6.09 -14.52 -15.47
N ASN A 263 4.83 -14.10 -15.57
CA ASN A 263 4.28 -13.03 -14.74
C ASN A 263 4.19 -13.43 -13.26
N LEU A 264 3.83 -14.68 -12.95
CA LEU A 264 3.92 -15.20 -11.57
C LEU A 264 5.36 -15.27 -11.07
N GLY A 265 6.31 -15.66 -11.93
CA GLY A 265 7.74 -15.62 -11.64
C GLY A 265 8.22 -14.22 -11.28
N GLN A 266 7.82 -13.21 -12.06
CA GLN A 266 8.13 -11.81 -11.83
C GLN A 266 7.56 -11.32 -10.49
N ILE A 267 6.30 -11.66 -10.18
CA ILE A 267 5.70 -11.31 -8.88
C ILE A 267 6.49 -11.93 -7.72
N ARG A 268 6.90 -13.20 -7.83
CA ARG A 268 7.72 -13.83 -6.78
C ARG A 268 9.11 -13.22 -6.68
N LEU A 269 9.70 -12.79 -7.79
CA LEU A 269 10.97 -12.08 -7.81
C LEU A 269 10.87 -10.73 -7.08
N MET A 270 9.81 -9.94 -7.35
CA MET A 270 9.55 -8.67 -6.64
C MET A 270 9.35 -8.88 -5.13
N GLN A 271 8.75 -10.00 -4.74
CA GLN A 271 8.61 -10.42 -3.33
C GLN A 271 9.91 -10.98 -2.72
N LYS A 272 11.03 -10.95 -3.46
CA LYS A 272 12.33 -11.53 -3.06
C LYS A 272 12.27 -13.04 -2.77
N ARG A 273 11.26 -13.73 -3.29
CA ARG A 273 11.09 -15.20 -3.18
C ARG A 273 11.79 -15.89 -4.35
N PHE A 274 13.12 -15.78 -4.40
CA PHE A 274 13.94 -16.19 -5.55
C PHE A 274 13.76 -17.66 -5.94
N THR A 275 13.70 -18.57 -4.96
CA THR A 275 13.50 -20.00 -5.21
C THR A 275 12.14 -20.31 -5.84
N ASP A 276 11.09 -19.59 -5.44
CA ASP A 276 9.75 -19.79 -6.00
C ASP A 276 9.65 -19.16 -7.39
N ALA A 277 10.23 -17.97 -7.57
CA ALA A 277 10.30 -17.30 -8.87
C ALA A 277 11.02 -18.16 -9.91
N GLU A 278 12.15 -18.77 -9.54
CA GLU A 278 12.92 -19.65 -10.42
C GLU A 278 12.10 -20.85 -10.91
N LYS A 279 11.26 -21.47 -10.06
CA LYS A 279 10.38 -22.57 -10.47
C LYS A 279 9.44 -22.14 -11.60
N PHE A 280 8.83 -20.96 -11.48
CA PHE A 280 7.94 -20.41 -12.49
C PHE A 280 8.69 -20.08 -13.79
N PHE A 281 9.84 -19.42 -13.71
CA PHE A 281 10.62 -19.10 -14.92
C PHE A 281 11.17 -20.34 -15.63
N ARG A 282 11.61 -21.37 -14.89
CA ARG A 282 12.04 -22.65 -15.49
C ARG A 282 10.89 -23.34 -16.22
N ALA A 283 9.68 -23.32 -15.65
CA ALA A 283 8.50 -23.84 -16.31
C ALA A 283 8.12 -23.03 -17.55
N ALA A 284 8.23 -21.69 -17.50
CA ALA A 284 7.95 -20.82 -18.64
C ALA A 284 8.90 -21.06 -19.83
N ARG A 285 10.19 -21.31 -19.55
CA ARG A 285 11.26 -21.41 -20.55
C ARG A 285 10.93 -22.39 -21.68
N ALA A 286 10.39 -23.57 -21.37
CA ALA A 286 10.09 -24.62 -22.34
C ALA A 286 9.10 -24.19 -23.43
N ARG A 287 8.21 -23.24 -23.12
CA ARG A 287 7.19 -22.74 -24.05
C ARG A 287 7.52 -21.34 -24.59
N ALA A 288 8.38 -20.61 -23.89
CA ALA A 288 8.81 -19.27 -24.28
C ALA A 288 9.69 -19.26 -25.54
N GLU A 289 10.42 -20.33 -25.88
CA GLU A 289 11.35 -20.36 -27.04
C GLU A 289 10.71 -20.00 -28.40
N ARG A 290 9.38 -20.10 -28.51
CA ARG A 290 8.63 -19.74 -29.72
C ARG A 290 8.44 -18.22 -29.88
N ASP A 291 8.60 -17.47 -28.80
CA ASP A 291 8.52 -16.02 -28.74
C ASP A 291 9.86 -15.48 -28.23
N ARG A 292 10.62 -14.84 -29.14
CA ARG A 292 11.98 -14.37 -28.85
C ARG A 292 12.02 -13.38 -27.69
N ASP A 293 11.03 -12.50 -27.60
CA ASP A 293 10.98 -11.44 -26.57
C ASP A 293 10.58 -12.02 -25.22
N LEU A 294 9.59 -12.91 -25.19
CA LEU A 294 9.22 -13.62 -23.98
C LEU A 294 10.37 -14.49 -23.46
N ALA A 295 11.06 -15.21 -24.35
CA ALA A 295 12.23 -16.01 -23.98
C ALA A 295 13.34 -15.13 -23.39
N ALA A 296 13.60 -13.94 -23.95
CA ALA A 296 14.56 -13.00 -23.40
C ALA A 296 14.20 -12.59 -21.96
N ARG A 297 12.94 -12.24 -21.71
CA ARG A 297 12.44 -11.87 -20.37
C ARG A 297 12.48 -13.04 -19.38
N VAL A 298 12.17 -14.26 -19.83
CA VAL A 298 12.25 -15.47 -18.97
C VAL A 298 13.69 -15.77 -18.57
N HIS A 299 14.64 -15.71 -19.50
CA HIS A 299 16.07 -15.89 -19.20
C HIS A 299 16.60 -14.82 -18.26
N TYR A 300 16.20 -13.56 -18.47
CA TYR A 300 16.52 -12.48 -17.54
C TYR A 300 15.95 -12.73 -16.14
N GLY A 301 14.70 -13.17 -16.03
CA GLY A 301 14.09 -13.55 -14.75
C GLY A 301 14.83 -14.67 -14.03
N LEU A 302 15.24 -15.72 -14.77
CA LEU A 302 16.10 -16.79 -14.24
C LEU A 302 17.45 -16.25 -13.74
N ALA A 303 18.12 -15.45 -14.56
CA ALA A 303 19.41 -14.86 -14.21
C ALA A 303 19.33 -14.04 -12.92
N MET A 304 18.28 -13.23 -12.76
CA MET A 304 18.03 -12.45 -11.53
C MET A 304 17.83 -13.34 -10.30
N CYS A 305 17.03 -14.41 -10.41
CA CYS A 305 16.85 -15.37 -9.32
C CYS A 305 18.16 -16.03 -8.90
N ILE A 306 18.97 -16.46 -9.88
CA ILE A 306 20.23 -17.16 -9.66
C ILE A 306 21.27 -16.19 -9.06
N TYR A 307 21.36 -14.98 -9.59
CA TYR A 307 22.24 -13.92 -9.09
C TYR A 307 21.99 -13.60 -7.62
N HIS A 308 20.72 -13.35 -7.25
CA HIS A 308 20.36 -13.04 -5.87
C HIS A 308 20.50 -14.21 -4.90
N ARG A 309 20.61 -15.45 -5.42
CA ARG A 309 20.96 -16.64 -4.63
C ARG A 309 22.47 -16.82 -4.46
N GLY A 310 23.29 -15.95 -5.05
CA GLY A 310 24.74 -15.95 -4.92
C GLY A 310 25.49 -16.73 -6.00
N ASP A 311 24.79 -17.31 -6.96
CA ASP A 311 25.41 -18.10 -8.04
C ASP A 311 25.65 -17.22 -9.28
N ALA A 312 26.53 -16.23 -9.13
CA ALA A 312 26.79 -15.26 -10.18
C ALA A 312 27.33 -15.89 -11.48
N GLN A 313 28.05 -17.01 -11.39
CA GLN A 313 28.57 -17.72 -12.56
C GLN A 313 27.43 -18.24 -13.45
N ASN A 314 26.44 -18.92 -12.87
CA ASN A 314 25.29 -19.40 -13.64
C ASN A 314 24.34 -18.25 -14.05
N ALA A 315 24.30 -17.16 -13.28
CA ALA A 315 23.55 -15.98 -13.67
C ALA A 315 24.10 -15.36 -14.97
N VAL A 316 25.42 -15.29 -15.15
CA VAL A 316 26.05 -14.82 -16.39
C VAL A 316 25.57 -15.63 -17.60
N VAL A 317 25.47 -16.95 -17.47
CA VAL A 317 24.99 -17.84 -18.55
C VAL A 317 23.56 -17.50 -18.95
N GLU A 318 22.66 -17.29 -17.99
CA GLU A 318 21.27 -16.94 -18.27
C GLU A 318 21.13 -15.50 -18.81
N PHE A 319 21.98 -14.56 -18.36
CA PHE A 319 22.05 -13.23 -18.97
C PHE A 319 22.55 -13.27 -20.41
N ASP A 320 23.52 -14.13 -20.74
CA ASP A 320 23.97 -14.33 -22.12
C ASP A 320 22.81 -14.81 -23.01
N GLN A 321 21.98 -15.72 -22.51
CA GLN A 321 20.78 -16.19 -23.20
C GLN A 321 19.74 -15.07 -23.41
N ALA A 322 19.57 -14.18 -22.43
CA ALA A 322 18.68 -13.03 -22.55
C ALA A 322 19.19 -12.04 -23.61
N ILE A 323 20.49 -11.70 -23.58
CA ILE A 323 21.14 -10.76 -24.52
C ILE A 323 21.15 -11.30 -25.95
N GLN A 324 21.37 -12.60 -26.15
CA GLN A 324 21.31 -13.21 -27.49
C GLN A 324 19.93 -13.00 -28.14
N ARG A 325 18.87 -13.02 -27.32
CA ARG A 325 17.49 -12.86 -27.77
C ARG A 325 17.10 -11.40 -27.92
N ALA A 326 17.46 -10.52 -26.99
CA ALA A 326 17.22 -9.08 -27.10
C ALA A 326 18.53 -8.29 -26.82
N PRO A 327 19.35 -8.03 -27.84
CA PRO A 327 20.69 -7.44 -27.70
C PRO A 327 20.67 -5.91 -27.51
N ASP A 328 19.50 -5.30 -27.50
CA ASP A 328 19.25 -3.87 -27.38
C ASP A 328 18.68 -3.47 -26.00
N VAL A 329 18.49 -4.42 -25.09
CA VAL A 329 18.02 -4.16 -23.73
C VAL A 329 19.18 -3.82 -22.81
N ALA A 330 19.30 -2.55 -22.43
CA ALA A 330 20.40 -2.02 -21.61
C ALA A 330 20.52 -2.72 -20.24
N GLU A 331 19.38 -3.02 -19.61
CA GLU A 331 19.30 -3.65 -18.29
C GLU A 331 19.99 -5.02 -18.27
N PHE A 332 19.92 -5.79 -19.36
CA PHE A 332 20.53 -7.13 -19.40
C PHE A 332 22.06 -7.04 -19.30
N TYR A 333 22.67 -6.06 -19.97
CA TYR A 333 24.10 -5.81 -19.88
C TYR A 333 24.48 -5.31 -18.48
N TYR A 334 23.72 -4.37 -17.92
CA TYR A 334 24.00 -3.87 -16.58
C TYR A 334 24.03 -5.00 -15.54
N TRP A 335 23.02 -5.86 -15.52
CA TRP A 335 22.95 -6.97 -14.56
C TRP A 335 23.97 -8.08 -14.84
N ARG A 336 24.28 -8.37 -16.11
CA ARG A 336 25.39 -9.26 -16.44
C ARG A 336 26.74 -8.70 -15.96
N GLY A 337 26.95 -7.39 -16.07
CA GLY A 337 28.15 -6.71 -15.58
C GLY A 337 28.30 -6.85 -14.06
N LEU A 338 27.21 -6.71 -13.30
CA LEU A 338 27.21 -6.96 -11.86
C LEU A 338 27.54 -8.42 -11.52
N ALA A 339 26.96 -9.38 -12.25
CA ALA A 339 27.27 -10.79 -12.07
C ALA A 339 28.73 -11.13 -12.42
N ARG A 340 29.26 -10.59 -13.53
CA ARG A 340 30.66 -10.74 -13.96
C ARG A 340 31.64 -10.19 -12.93
N ARG A 341 31.35 -9.02 -12.36
CA ARG A 341 32.18 -8.44 -11.30
C ARG A 341 32.24 -9.33 -10.06
N GLN A 342 31.12 -9.96 -9.67
CA GLN A 342 31.09 -10.89 -8.54
C GLN A 342 31.96 -12.14 -8.77
N VAL A 343 32.11 -12.58 -10.02
CA VAL A 343 33.04 -13.67 -10.41
C VAL A 343 34.44 -13.18 -10.79
N ARG A 344 34.76 -11.90 -10.53
CA ARG A 344 36.06 -11.25 -10.82
C ARG A 344 36.43 -11.17 -12.31
N ASP A 345 35.43 -11.14 -13.18
CA ASP A 345 35.58 -10.85 -14.61
C ASP A 345 35.40 -9.33 -14.86
N ASP A 346 36.30 -8.53 -14.28
CA ASP A 346 36.18 -7.07 -14.23
C ASP A 346 36.27 -6.42 -15.61
N LEU A 347 37.06 -6.99 -16.53
CA LEU A 347 37.21 -6.47 -17.88
C LEU A 347 35.89 -6.56 -18.65
N ASN A 348 35.27 -7.74 -18.67
CA ASN A 348 33.99 -7.92 -19.35
C ASN A 348 32.84 -7.24 -18.62
N ALA A 349 32.91 -7.12 -17.29
CA ALA A 349 31.96 -6.31 -16.53
C ALA A 349 32.00 -4.83 -16.95
N ARG A 350 33.19 -4.23 -17.08
CA ARG A 350 33.33 -2.85 -17.58
C ARG A 350 32.78 -2.69 -19.00
N ASN A 351 33.04 -3.66 -19.90
CA ASN A 351 32.49 -3.67 -21.25
C ASN A 351 30.94 -3.71 -21.24
N ASP A 352 30.36 -4.50 -20.34
CA ASP A 352 28.91 -4.60 -20.18
C ASP A 352 28.30 -3.30 -19.67
N PHE A 353 28.90 -2.65 -18.68
CA PHE A 353 28.43 -1.34 -18.21
C PHE A 353 28.53 -0.27 -19.30
N GLN A 354 29.60 -0.28 -20.11
CA GLN A 354 29.72 0.61 -21.27
C GLN A 354 28.62 0.35 -22.29
N ARG A 355 28.29 -0.92 -22.56
CA ARG A 355 27.20 -1.28 -23.47
C ARG A 355 25.84 -0.87 -22.91
N ALA A 356 25.61 -1.05 -21.61
CA ALA A 356 24.40 -0.58 -20.94
C ALA A 356 24.22 0.94 -21.07
N ILE A 357 25.29 1.72 -20.87
CA ILE A 357 25.27 3.19 -21.06
C ILE A 357 24.93 3.56 -22.51
N ALA A 358 25.55 2.88 -23.47
CA ALA A 358 25.34 3.18 -24.89
C ALA A 358 23.90 2.90 -25.35
N LEU A 359 23.27 1.85 -24.80
CA LEU A 359 21.88 1.49 -25.09
C LEU A 359 20.87 2.35 -24.32
N ALA A 360 21.13 2.65 -23.04
CA ALA A 360 20.25 3.46 -22.20
C ALA A 360 20.20 4.93 -22.63
N GLY A 361 21.35 5.48 -23.05
CA GLY A 361 21.47 6.86 -23.50
C GLY A 361 20.83 7.88 -22.55
N GLU A 362 20.17 8.88 -23.14
CA GLU A 362 19.36 9.87 -22.41
C GLU A 362 17.95 9.34 -22.06
N THR A 363 17.52 8.22 -22.65
CA THR A 363 16.19 7.64 -22.41
C THR A 363 16.06 6.96 -21.04
N ASN A 364 17.17 6.51 -20.45
CA ASN A 364 17.21 5.98 -19.08
C ASN A 364 18.41 6.59 -18.31
N PRO A 365 18.30 7.85 -17.86
CA PRO A 365 19.40 8.57 -17.22
C PRO A 365 19.81 7.93 -15.88
N GLU A 366 18.88 7.28 -15.19
CA GLU A 366 19.13 6.58 -13.93
C GLU A 366 20.04 5.36 -14.15
N LEU A 367 19.71 4.49 -15.11
CA LEU A 367 20.54 3.33 -15.44
C LEU A 367 21.93 3.78 -15.93
N THR A 368 21.97 4.82 -16.76
CA THR A 368 23.23 5.43 -17.23
C THR A 368 24.10 5.92 -16.06
N ALA A 369 23.51 6.56 -15.05
CA ALA A 369 24.24 7.02 -13.87
C ALA A 369 24.79 5.83 -13.06
N ARG A 370 23.96 4.82 -12.77
CA ARG A 370 24.37 3.61 -12.04
C ARG A 370 25.49 2.85 -12.75
N ALA A 371 25.38 2.65 -14.06
CA ALA A 371 26.41 1.97 -14.84
C ALA A 371 27.74 2.75 -14.87
N ARG A 372 27.71 4.09 -14.91
CA ARG A 372 28.92 4.92 -14.82
C ARG A 372 29.60 4.80 -13.46
N GLU A 373 28.83 4.74 -12.39
CA GLU A 373 29.33 4.51 -11.04
C GLU A 373 30.08 3.17 -10.98
N MET A 374 29.46 2.10 -11.48
CA MET A 374 30.08 0.78 -11.50
C MET A 374 31.43 0.71 -12.25
N ILE A 375 31.64 1.54 -13.27
CA ILE A 375 32.91 1.62 -14.00
C ILE A 375 33.99 2.35 -13.18
N ARG A 376 33.59 3.32 -12.37
CA ARG A 376 34.50 4.16 -11.56
C ARG A 376 34.96 3.46 -10.29
N GLU A 377 34.16 2.54 -9.77
CA GLU A 377 34.57 1.75 -8.62
C GLU A 377 35.84 0.94 -8.97
N PRO A 378 36.86 0.96 -8.10
CA PRO A 378 38.13 0.29 -8.35
C PRO A 378 38.00 -1.23 -8.51
#